data_AF-A0AAD7VLZ4-F1
#
_entry.id   AF-A0AAD7VLZ4-F1
#
_cell.length_a   1.000
_cell.length_b   1.000
_cell.length_c   1.000
_cell.angle_alpha   90.00
_cell.angle_beta   90.00
_cell.angle_gamma   90.00
#
_symmetry.space_group_name_H-M   'P 1'
#
loop_
_entity.id
_entity.type
_entity.pdbx_description
1 polymer ?
#
loop_
_entity_poly.entity_id
_entity_poly.type
_entity_poly.pdbx_seq_one_letter_code
_entity_poly.pdbx_strand_id
1 'polypeptide(L)'
;MEVTGRRWLLLHADEPGNCPEPSTTPDDYMGGFCAFNFTSGPAAGKFCWDQQPDYSAFRESSFGHGILEVKNETHALWIWHRNQDLYSTAGDMIYIVRQPERCLVESEVP
;
A
#
# COMPACT_ATOMS: atom_id res chain seq x y z
N MET A 1 3.19 -2.97 39.55
CA MET A 1 3.91 -4.11 38.96
C MET A 1 3.70 -4.02 37.46
N GLU A 2 4.73 -3.58 36.74
CA GLU A 2 4.71 -3.43 35.29
C GLU A 2 4.57 -4.81 34.63
N VAL A 3 3.44 -5.02 33.96
CA VAL A 3 3.35 -6.02 32.90
C VAL A 3 3.57 -5.23 31.61
N THR A 4 4.79 -5.32 31.09
CA THR A 4 5.25 -4.71 29.84
C THR A 4 4.18 -4.77 28.75
N GLY A 5 3.66 -3.60 28.38
CA GLY A 5 2.68 -3.44 27.33
C GLY A 5 3.26 -3.82 25.97
N ARG A 6 2.91 -5.00 25.47
CA ARG A 6 2.96 -5.27 24.03
C ARG A 6 1.74 -4.61 23.41
N ARG A 7 1.92 -3.39 22.90
CA ARG A 7 1.07 -2.90 21.82
C ARG A 7 1.32 -3.86 20.66
N TRP A 8 0.29 -4.59 20.20
CA TRP A 8 0.36 -5.32 18.93
C TRP A 8 0.42 -4.28 17.80
N LEU A 9 1.59 -3.67 17.64
CA LEU A 9 1.88 -2.85 16.47
C LEU A 9 2.02 -3.83 15.30
N LEU A 10 1.24 -3.62 14.26
CA LEU A 10 1.47 -4.25 12.97
C LEU A 10 2.86 -3.80 12.52
N LEU A 11 3.81 -4.72 12.46
CA LEU A 11 5.18 -4.41 12.04
C LEU A 11 5.24 -4.39 10.51
N HIS A 12 5.95 -3.42 9.94
CA HIS A 12 6.13 -3.31 8.49
C HIS A 12 7.37 -4.07 8.04
N ALA A 13 7.39 -4.59 6.81
CA ALA A 13 8.53 -5.36 6.29
C ALA A 13 9.85 -4.56 6.26
N ASP A 14 9.75 -3.23 6.19
CA ASP A 14 10.87 -2.29 6.22
C ASP A 14 11.37 -1.92 7.62
N GLU A 15 10.72 -2.41 8.69
CA GLU A 15 11.20 -2.23 10.04
C GLU A 15 12.38 -3.16 10.37
N PRO A 16 13.34 -2.73 11.21
CA PRO A 16 14.54 -3.51 11.53
C PRO A 16 14.21 -4.94 12.00
N GLY A 17 14.68 -5.93 11.23
CA GLY A 17 14.52 -7.35 11.55
C GLY A 17 13.17 -7.97 11.16
N ASN A 18 12.30 -7.24 10.45
CA ASN A 18 10.96 -7.70 10.08
C ASN A 18 10.81 -8.04 8.57
N CYS A 19 11.89 -7.93 7.79
CA CYS A 19 11.88 -8.40 6.41
C CYS A 19 11.76 -9.94 6.37
N PRO A 20 10.71 -10.51 5.73
CA PRO A 20 10.50 -11.95 5.74
C PRO A 20 11.50 -12.68 4.83
N GLU A 21 11.70 -13.97 5.10
CA GLU A 21 12.45 -14.85 4.21
C GLU A 21 11.70 -15.00 2.87
N PRO A 22 12.34 -14.80 1.71
CA PRO A 22 11.63 -14.81 0.43
C PRO A 22 10.86 -16.11 0.15
N SER A 23 11.35 -17.26 0.61
CA SER A 23 10.67 -18.54 0.43
C SER A 23 9.36 -18.66 1.21
N THR A 24 9.09 -17.79 2.18
CA THR A 24 7.87 -17.82 3.01
C THR A 24 6.80 -16.84 2.56
N THR A 25 7.03 -16.07 1.49
CA THR A 25 6.07 -15.10 0.97
C THR A 25 5.11 -15.57 -0.14
N PRO A 26 5.39 -16.61 -0.95
CA PRO A 26 4.45 -17.01 -1.98
C PRO A 26 3.14 -17.55 -1.40
N ASP A 27 2.05 -17.42 -2.15
CA ASP A 27 0.75 -17.98 -1.76
C ASP A 27 0.80 -19.51 -1.79
N ASP A 28 0.53 -20.14 -0.65
CA ASP A 28 0.66 -21.59 -0.48
C ASP A 28 -0.31 -22.39 -1.36
N TYR A 29 -1.46 -21.79 -1.73
CA TYR A 29 -2.50 -22.46 -2.50
C TYR A 29 -2.24 -22.41 -4.01
N MET A 30 -1.85 -21.25 -4.52
CA MET A 30 -1.55 -21.04 -5.94
C MET A 30 -0.15 -21.51 -6.31
N GLY A 31 0.80 -21.46 -5.36
CA GLY A 31 2.19 -21.80 -5.58
C GLY A 31 2.92 -20.86 -6.56
N GLY A 32 4.18 -21.21 -6.86
CA GLY A 32 5.06 -20.41 -7.72
C GLY A 32 5.77 -19.28 -6.96
N PHE A 33 6.94 -18.87 -7.45
CA PHE A 33 7.72 -17.81 -6.82
C PHE A 33 8.22 -16.79 -7.86
N CYS A 34 7.80 -15.55 -7.67
CA CYS A 34 8.11 -14.42 -8.57
C CYS A 34 8.72 -13.21 -7.84
N ALA A 35 8.81 -13.24 -6.50
CA ALA A 35 9.23 -12.11 -5.68
C ALA A 35 10.76 -12.13 -5.45
N PHE A 36 11.53 -11.75 -6.47
CA PHE A 36 12.99 -11.67 -6.36
C PHE A 36 13.44 -10.37 -5.70
N ASN A 37 14.69 -10.33 -5.21
CA ASN A 37 15.31 -9.10 -4.71
C ASN A 37 15.31 -8.01 -5.78
N PHE A 38 15.21 -6.76 -5.35
CA PHE A 38 15.30 -5.62 -6.25
C PHE A 38 16.67 -5.58 -6.94
N THR A 39 16.70 -5.23 -8.22
CA THR A 39 17.94 -5.11 -9.00
C THR A 39 18.39 -3.67 -9.18
N SER A 40 17.57 -2.69 -8.79
CA SER A 40 17.83 -1.26 -8.92
C SER A 40 17.12 -0.47 -7.82
N GLY A 41 17.42 0.84 -7.73
CA GLY A 41 16.81 1.74 -6.77
C GLY A 41 17.36 1.61 -5.34
N PRO A 42 16.72 2.26 -4.35
CA PRO A 42 17.23 2.36 -2.98
C PRO A 42 17.39 1.01 -2.25
N ALA A 43 16.64 -0.02 -2.63
CA ALA A 43 16.72 -1.36 -2.04
C ALA A 43 17.43 -2.40 -2.95
N ALA A 44 18.24 -1.96 -3.92
CA ALA A 44 18.97 -2.87 -4.80
C ALA A 44 19.78 -3.93 -4.00
N GLY A 45 19.63 -5.19 -4.41
CA GLY A 45 20.23 -6.36 -3.76
C GLY A 45 19.46 -6.88 -2.53
N LYS A 46 18.44 -6.16 -2.05
CA LYS A 46 17.63 -6.54 -0.88
C LYS A 46 16.23 -6.98 -1.29
N PHE A 47 15.58 -7.74 -0.41
CA PHE A 47 14.19 -8.15 -0.56
C PHE A 47 13.21 -7.08 -0.03
N CYS A 48 13.60 -6.35 1.02
CA CYS A 48 12.84 -5.24 1.58
C CYS A 48 13.69 -3.97 1.64
N TRP A 49 13.01 -2.82 1.70
CA TRP A 49 13.63 -1.54 2.06
C TRP A 49 13.91 -1.52 3.58
N ASP A 50 14.65 -0.52 4.06
CA ASP A 50 14.92 -0.27 5.48
C ASP A 50 14.23 1.01 6.00
N GLN A 51 13.29 1.51 5.21
CA GLN A 51 12.41 2.63 5.49
C GLN A 51 11.12 2.46 4.68
N GLN A 52 10.11 3.30 4.95
CA GLN A 52 8.91 3.35 4.12
C GLN A 52 9.30 3.53 2.65
N PRO A 53 8.97 2.58 1.76
CA PRO A 53 9.35 2.71 0.36
C PRO A 53 8.70 3.94 -0.29
N ASP A 54 9.42 4.60 -1.19
CA ASP A 54 8.96 5.86 -1.83
C ASP A 54 7.63 5.70 -2.58
N TYR A 55 7.30 4.48 -3.01
CA TYR A 55 6.03 4.16 -3.68
C TYR A 55 4.84 4.03 -2.72
N SER A 56 5.05 4.03 -1.40
CA SER A 56 4.01 3.98 -0.38
C SER A 56 3.68 5.39 0.11
N ALA A 57 2.65 6.01 -0.47
CA ALA A 57 2.25 7.38 -0.12
C ALA A 57 1.66 7.52 1.31
N PHE A 58 0.86 6.55 1.75
CA PHE A 58 0.21 6.56 3.06
C PHE A 58 0.02 5.14 3.60
N ARG A 59 0.16 4.94 4.92
CA ARG A 59 -0.13 3.68 5.62
C ARG A 59 -0.54 3.97 7.07
N GLU A 60 -1.64 3.38 7.51
CA GLU A 60 -2.12 3.47 8.90
C GLU A 60 -2.81 2.15 9.32
N SER A 61 -2.51 1.65 10.51
CA SER A 61 -3.12 0.42 11.05
C SER A 61 -4.44 0.71 11.79
N SER A 62 -5.49 1.01 11.03
CA SER A 62 -6.84 1.25 11.55
C SER A 62 -7.90 0.48 10.75
N PHE A 63 -8.96 0.03 11.40
CA PHE A 63 -10.13 -0.47 10.69
C PHE A 63 -10.88 0.70 10.05
N GLY A 64 -11.48 0.48 8.87
CA GLY A 64 -12.12 1.54 8.11
C GLY A 64 -12.79 1.04 6.84
N HIS A 65 -13.27 1.98 6.03
CA HIS A 65 -13.82 1.73 4.70
C HIS A 65 -13.43 2.85 3.73
N GLY A 66 -13.47 2.54 2.44
CA GLY A 66 -13.18 3.49 1.37
C GLY A 66 -14.43 3.94 0.62
N ILE A 67 -14.44 5.17 0.16
CA ILE A 67 -15.43 5.74 -0.75
C ILE A 67 -14.69 6.30 -1.97
N LEU A 68 -15.12 5.90 -3.16
CA LEU A 68 -14.61 6.43 -4.42
C LEU A 68 -15.71 7.24 -5.11
N GLU A 69 -15.50 8.54 -5.27
CA GLU A 69 -16.43 9.44 -5.92
C GLU A 69 -15.89 9.90 -7.28
N VAL A 70 -16.33 9.26 -8.35
CA VAL A 70 -16.01 9.69 -9.72
C VAL A 70 -16.73 11.01 -10.00
N LYS A 71 -15.96 12.06 -10.30
CA LYS A 71 -16.50 13.40 -10.54
C LYS A 71 -16.76 13.66 -12.02
N ASN A 72 -15.85 13.20 -12.88
CA ASN A 72 -15.92 13.32 -14.34
C ASN A 72 -14.97 12.30 -15.00
N GLU A 73 -14.75 12.42 -16.31
CA GLU A 73 -13.92 11.50 -17.11
C GLU A 73 -12.41 11.48 -16.76
N THR A 74 -11.93 12.46 -16.00
CA THR A 74 -10.51 12.55 -15.59
C THR A 74 -10.29 12.48 -14.09
N HIS A 75 -11.27 12.82 -13.25
CA HIS A 75 -11.10 12.97 -11.81
C HIS A 75 -12.00 12.03 -11.01
N ALA A 76 -11.40 11.33 -10.05
CA ALA A 76 -12.09 10.63 -8.98
C ALA A 76 -11.51 11.03 -7.62
N LEU A 77 -12.36 11.24 -6.62
CA LEU A 77 -11.93 11.48 -5.25
C LEU A 77 -11.95 10.17 -4.49
N TRP A 78 -10.80 9.72 -3.99
CA TRP A 78 -10.69 8.63 -3.04
C TRP A 78 -10.71 9.20 -1.62
N ILE A 79 -11.51 8.60 -0.75
CA ILE A 79 -11.59 8.92 0.66
C ILE A 79 -11.55 7.62 1.44
N TRP A 80 -10.69 7.52 2.44
CA TRP A 80 -10.68 6.44 3.41
C TRP A 80 -11.09 6.97 4.78
N HIS A 81 -12.06 6.32 5.41
CA HIS A 81 -12.60 6.66 6.71
C HIS A 81 -12.25 5.60 7.75
N ARG A 82 -11.75 6.05 8.90
CA ARG A 82 -11.43 5.20 10.05
C ARG A 82 -12.68 4.94 10.89
N ASN A 83 -12.78 3.76 11.49
CA ASN A 83 -13.92 3.40 12.32
C ASN A 83 -13.95 4.15 13.66
N GLN A 84 -12.79 4.58 14.18
CA GLN A 84 -12.70 5.33 15.43
C GLN A 84 -13.06 6.81 15.30
N ASP A 85 -13.10 7.34 14.08
CA ASP A 85 -13.47 8.72 13.85
C ASP A 85 -15.00 8.84 13.83
N LEU A 86 -15.54 9.82 14.56
CA LEU A 86 -16.95 10.18 14.44
C LEU A 86 -17.18 10.94 13.12
N TYR A 87 -18.38 10.78 12.57
CA TYR A 87 -18.91 11.30 11.30
C TYR A 87 -18.03 12.31 10.52
N SER A 88 -17.78 11.97 9.25
CA SER A 88 -17.24 12.84 8.18
C SER A 88 -15.77 13.25 8.27
N THR A 89 -14.98 12.70 9.20
CA THR A 89 -13.53 12.88 9.18
C THR A 89 -12.88 11.84 8.26
N ALA A 90 -12.11 12.29 7.27
CA ALA A 90 -11.31 11.40 6.42
C ALA A 90 -9.98 11.07 7.12
N GLY A 91 -9.62 9.79 7.15
CA GLY A 91 -8.29 9.34 7.55
C GLY A 91 -7.25 9.58 6.44
N ASP A 92 -7.65 9.37 5.20
CA ASP A 92 -6.88 9.70 3.98
C ASP A 92 -7.83 10.21 2.88
N MET A 93 -7.34 11.10 2.03
CA MET A 93 -8.10 11.69 0.94
C MET A 93 -7.18 12.17 -0.20
N ILE A 94 -7.45 11.72 -1.43
CA ILE A 94 -6.67 12.11 -2.60
C ILE A 94 -7.54 12.17 -3.87
N TYR A 95 -7.24 13.14 -4.74
CA TYR A 95 -7.75 13.12 -6.11
C TYR A 95 -6.89 12.22 -7.00
N ILE A 96 -7.52 11.21 -7.59
CA ILE A 96 -6.95 10.42 -8.67
C ILE A 96 -7.30 11.11 -9.98
N VAL A 97 -6.27 11.62 -10.67
CA VAL A 97 -6.43 12.30 -11.95
C VAL A 97 -5.76 11.46 -13.04
N ARG A 98 -6.57 10.85 -13.91
CA ARG A 98 -6.04 10.13 -15.07
C ARG A 98 -5.66 11.13 -16.17
N GLN A 99 -4.58 10.85 -16.88
CA GLN A 99 -4.02 11.73 -17.92
C GLN A 99 -4.08 11.03 -19.29
N PRO A 100 -5.25 11.01 -19.97
CA PRO A 100 -5.43 10.24 -21.19
C PRO A 100 -4.46 10.65 -22.30
N GLU A 101 -4.15 11.93 -22.44
CA GLU A 101 -3.24 12.43 -23.48
C GLU A 101 -1.77 12.04 -23.22
N ARG A 102 -1.42 11.75 -21.96
CA ARG A 102 -0.06 11.36 -21.56
C ARG A 102 0.11 9.85 -21.54
N CYS A 103 -0.91 9.14 -21.06
CA CYS A 103 -0.95 7.70 -20.90
C CYS A 103 -2.21 7.20 -21.60
N LEU A 104 -2.18 7.17 -22.93
CA LEU A 104 -3.29 6.68 -23.74
C LEU A 104 -3.53 5.21 -23.41
N VAL A 105 -4.80 4.86 -23.25
CA VAL A 105 -5.24 3.49 -23.52
C VAL A 105 -5.29 3.43 -25.04
N GLU A 106 -4.31 2.80 -25.69
CA GLU A 106 -4.52 2.34 -27.07
C GLU A 106 -5.75 1.43 -27.03
N SER A 107 -6.91 1.96 -27.42
CA SER A 107 -8.04 1.14 -27.80
C SER A 107 -7.76 0.64 -29.22
N GLU A 108 -6.75 -0.21 -29.37
CA GLU A 108 -6.62 -1.06 -30.55
C GLU A 108 -7.17 -2.44 -30.20
N VAL A 109 -8.48 -2.61 -30.37
CA VAL A 109 -9.04 -3.91 -30.75
C VAL A 109 -10.10 -3.67 -31.83
N PRO A 110 -9.95 -4.27 -33.03
CA PRO A 110 -10.92 -4.21 -34.13
C PRO A 110 -12.31 -4.73 -33.78
#